data_AF-A0A8H4SLM7-F1
#
_entry.id   AF-A0A8H4SLM7-F1
#
_cell.length_a   1.000
_cell.length_b   1.000
_cell.length_c   1.000
_cell.angle_alpha   90.00
_cell.angle_beta   90.00
_cell.angle_gamma   90.00
#
_symmetry.space_group_name_H-M   'P 1'
#
loop_
_entity.id
_entity.type
_entity.pdbx_description
1 polymer ?
#
loop_
_entity_poly.entity_id
_entity_poly.type
_entity_poly.pdbx_seq_one_letter_code
_entity_poly.pdbx_strand_id
1 'polypeptide(L)'
;MHRLFFPFVVALCLYTHWAVAALTSGEIANSLNQLAQQGFAAKDLVLEINSTADAGPIPDIYTKMDTMVAVVLTDVNFMTNTPIITDQADEQEVYEGYSNFVQSLLELMDAVSSSAAQLKSINQTTKNKFPSEIRILQTAVDVSFLINSSLPHKEIADEMLTPYKAYFYNIIGLFPANSSYNAQANNQKAQVDTHCFQAVWAFDRGYSNGNQATYQARKNNSTHSRWMKRGSL
;
A
#
# COMPACT_ATOMS: atom_id res chain seq x y z
N MET A 1 -23.70 -23.17 10.61
CA MET A 1 -22.34 -23.08 11.18
C MET A 1 -21.32 -23.39 10.09
N HIS A 2 -21.02 -22.40 9.23
CA HIS A 2 -20.02 -22.53 8.15
C HIS A 2 -19.26 -21.21 8.04
N ARG A 3 -18.19 -21.03 8.81
CA ARG A 3 -17.33 -19.83 8.75
C ARG A 3 -15.85 -20.08 9.01
N LEU A 4 -15.37 -21.33 8.86
CA LEU A 4 -13.99 -21.68 9.18
C LEU A 4 -13.26 -22.52 8.13
N PHE A 5 -13.82 -22.74 6.94
CA PHE A 5 -13.24 -23.68 5.96
C PHE A 5 -12.26 -23.08 4.94
N PHE A 6 -12.13 -21.75 4.85
CA PHE A 6 -11.28 -21.13 3.82
C PHE A 6 -9.87 -20.65 4.20
N PRO A 7 -9.47 -20.44 5.49
CA PRO A 7 -8.05 -20.16 5.76
C PRO A 7 -7.17 -21.40 5.55
N PHE A 8 -7.78 -22.58 5.33
CA PHE A 8 -7.08 -23.85 5.16
C PHE A 8 -6.60 -24.12 3.73
N VAL A 9 -7.19 -23.48 2.72
CA VAL A 9 -6.84 -23.77 1.32
C VAL A 9 -5.48 -23.17 0.94
N VAL A 10 -5.07 -22.06 1.58
CA VAL A 10 -3.73 -21.48 1.40
C VAL A 10 -2.66 -22.22 2.23
N ALA A 11 -3.05 -22.87 3.33
CA ALA A 11 -2.14 -23.56 4.24
C ALA A 11 -1.78 -25.00 3.77
N LEU A 12 -2.54 -25.61 2.86
CA LEU A 12 -2.34 -26.99 2.40
C LEU A 12 -1.40 -27.12 1.17
N CYS A 13 -0.55 -26.14 0.90
CA CYS A 13 0.47 -26.24 -0.17
C CYS A 13 1.82 -26.82 0.31
N LEU A 14 1.95 -27.24 1.58
CA LEU A 14 3.26 -27.50 2.20
C LEU A 14 3.78 -28.95 2.18
N TYR A 15 3.24 -29.88 1.38
CA TYR A 15 3.70 -31.28 1.44
C TYR A 15 3.91 -32.03 0.12
N THR A 16 4.31 -31.36 -0.96
CA THR A 16 4.93 -32.05 -2.10
C THR A 16 6.10 -31.26 -2.68
N HIS A 17 7.23 -31.96 -2.84
CA HIS A 17 8.48 -31.47 -3.39
C HIS A 17 8.33 -30.94 -4.83
N TRP A 18 8.97 -29.79 -5.09
CA TRP A 18 9.39 -29.27 -6.41
C TRP A 18 8.30 -29.22 -7.49
N ALA A 19 7.19 -28.56 -7.19
CA ALA A 19 6.48 -27.78 -8.19
C ALA A 19 6.79 -26.32 -7.88
N VAL A 20 7.31 -25.61 -8.88
CA VAL A 20 7.40 -24.15 -8.85
C VAL A 20 5.95 -23.65 -8.90
N ALA A 21 5.37 -23.38 -7.73
CA ALA A 21 3.95 -23.07 -7.61
C ALA A 21 3.67 -21.68 -8.21
N ALA A 22 2.86 -21.65 -9.26
CA ALA A 22 2.32 -20.45 -9.88
C ALA A 22 0.85 -20.32 -9.49
N LEU A 23 0.39 -19.09 -9.23
CA LEU A 23 -1.03 -18.81 -9.00
C LEU A 23 -1.78 -18.64 -10.33
N THR A 24 -3.01 -19.11 -10.37
CA THR A 24 -3.96 -18.83 -11.46
C THR A 24 -4.54 -17.42 -11.34
N SER A 25 -5.05 -16.86 -12.45
CA SER A 25 -5.70 -15.55 -12.50
C SER A 25 -6.80 -15.39 -11.43
N GLY A 26 -7.66 -16.41 -11.30
CA GLY A 26 -8.72 -16.42 -10.29
C GLY A 26 -8.20 -16.50 -8.85
N GLU A 27 -7.11 -17.24 -8.58
CA GLU A 27 -6.48 -17.25 -7.24
C GLU A 27 -5.89 -15.88 -6.88
N ILE A 28 -5.25 -15.22 -7.85
CA ILE A 28 -4.69 -13.87 -7.68
C ILE A 28 -5.81 -12.87 -7.40
N ALA A 29 -6.87 -12.86 -8.22
CA ALA A 29 -8.01 -11.97 -8.03
C ALA A 29 -8.70 -12.19 -6.68
N ASN A 30 -8.85 -13.45 -6.26
CA ASN A 30 -9.42 -13.78 -4.95
C ASN A 30 -8.54 -13.28 -3.80
N SER A 31 -7.22 -13.48 -3.86
CA SER A 31 -6.30 -12.98 -2.85
C SER A 31 -6.34 -11.44 -2.75
N LEU A 32 -6.32 -10.76 -3.89
CA LEU A 32 -6.44 -9.29 -3.94
C LEU A 32 -7.75 -8.80 -3.34
N ASN A 33 -8.87 -9.46 -3.61
CA ASN A 33 -10.15 -9.12 -3.01
C ASN A 33 -10.19 -9.40 -1.50
N GLN A 34 -9.49 -10.44 -1.01
CA GLN A 34 -9.34 -10.68 0.43
C GLN A 34 -8.51 -9.59 1.11
N LEU A 35 -7.40 -9.18 0.49
CA LEU A 35 -6.60 -8.04 0.93
C LEU A 35 -7.44 -6.75 0.98
N ALA A 36 -8.25 -6.52 -0.05
CA ALA A 36 -9.17 -5.39 -0.10
C ALA A 36 -10.15 -5.39 1.10
N GLN A 37 -10.75 -6.55 1.40
CA GLN A 37 -11.64 -6.70 2.56
C GLN A 37 -10.93 -6.41 3.89
N GLN A 38 -9.67 -6.83 4.05
CA GLN A 38 -8.90 -6.48 5.25
C GLN A 38 -8.63 -4.97 5.33
N GLY A 39 -8.28 -4.34 4.21
CA GLY A 39 -8.06 -2.89 4.14
C GLY A 39 -9.30 -2.09 4.51
N PHE A 40 -10.46 -2.42 3.93
CA PHE A 40 -11.73 -1.77 4.26
C PHE A 40 -12.16 -2.01 5.72
N ALA A 41 -11.97 -3.24 6.23
CA ALA A 41 -12.28 -3.51 7.63
C ALA A 41 -11.36 -2.74 8.58
N ALA A 42 -10.07 -2.56 8.26
CA ALA A 42 -9.17 -1.73 9.04
C ALA A 42 -9.57 -0.25 8.98
N LYS A 43 -10.00 0.24 7.80
CA LYS A 43 -10.53 1.59 7.62
C LYS A 43 -11.71 1.84 8.54
N ASP A 44 -12.67 0.93 8.57
CA ASP A 44 -13.89 1.09 9.37
C ASP A 44 -13.57 1.19 10.87
N LEU A 45 -12.62 0.38 11.37
CA LEU A 45 -12.14 0.48 12.76
C LEU A 45 -11.44 1.83 13.04
N VAL A 46 -10.64 2.33 12.10
CA VAL A 46 -10.00 3.66 12.25
C VAL A 46 -11.05 4.76 12.36
N LEU A 47 -12.09 4.72 11.52
CA LEU A 47 -13.19 5.68 11.54
C LEU A 47 -14.03 5.56 12.83
N GLU A 48 -14.25 4.33 13.30
CA GLU A 48 -14.90 4.07 14.58
C GLU A 48 -14.14 4.75 15.73
N ILE A 49 -12.84 4.53 15.83
CA ILE A 49 -11.99 5.20 16.84
C ILE A 49 -12.10 6.72 16.75
N ASN A 50 -12.06 7.27 15.53
CA ASN A 50 -12.13 8.71 15.34
C ASN A 50 -13.47 9.30 15.81
N SER A 51 -14.55 8.54 15.64
CA SER A 51 -15.90 8.97 16.03
C SER A 51 -16.23 8.75 17.51
N THR A 52 -15.64 7.74 18.15
CA THR A 52 -15.99 7.32 19.51
C THR A 52 -14.95 7.69 20.56
N ALA A 53 -13.72 7.99 20.13
CA ALA A 53 -12.55 8.09 20.98
C ALA A 53 -12.19 6.80 21.75
N ASP A 54 -12.75 5.65 21.36
CA ASP A 54 -12.44 4.36 21.99
C ASP A 54 -11.10 3.80 21.48
N ALA A 55 -10.27 3.33 22.41
CA ALA A 55 -9.00 2.66 22.10
C ALA A 55 -9.17 1.18 21.78
N GLY A 56 -10.32 0.59 22.16
CA GLY A 56 -10.62 -0.83 22.05
C GLY A 56 -10.30 -1.44 20.67
N PRO A 57 -10.65 -0.79 19.55
CA PRO A 57 -10.39 -1.31 18.21
C PRO A 57 -8.92 -1.26 17.73
N ILE A 58 -8.00 -0.61 18.44
CA ILE A 58 -6.60 -0.42 17.99
C ILE A 58 -5.86 -1.75 17.72
N PRO A 59 -5.91 -2.76 18.60
CA PRO A 59 -5.24 -4.04 18.34
C PRO A 59 -5.75 -4.77 17.10
N ASP A 60 -7.04 -4.62 16.79
CA ASP A 60 -7.66 -5.25 15.62
C ASP A 60 -7.19 -4.59 14.33
N ILE A 61 -6.93 -3.29 14.33
CA ILE A 61 -6.32 -2.59 13.18
C ILE A 61 -4.93 -3.16 12.88
N TYR A 62 -4.08 -3.29 13.90
CA TYR A 62 -2.75 -3.87 13.73
C TYR A 62 -2.83 -5.30 13.21
N THR A 63 -3.71 -6.12 13.79
CA THR A 63 -3.92 -7.52 13.35
C THR A 63 -4.32 -7.60 11.88
N LYS A 64 -5.17 -6.67 11.40
CA LYS A 64 -5.56 -6.61 9.99
C LYS A 64 -4.40 -6.22 9.08
N MET A 65 -3.61 -5.22 9.46
CA MET A 65 -2.43 -4.81 8.69
C MET A 65 -1.37 -5.93 8.65
N ASP A 66 -1.14 -6.61 9.77
CA ASP A 66 -0.24 -7.78 9.85
C ASP A 66 -0.73 -8.93 8.96
N THR A 67 -2.05 -9.17 8.94
CA THR A 67 -2.67 -10.17 8.05
C THR A 67 -2.46 -9.80 6.58
N MET A 68 -2.62 -8.53 6.21
CA MET A 68 -2.35 -8.06 4.85
C MET A 68 -0.89 -8.29 4.46
N VAL A 69 0.05 -7.94 5.34
CA VAL A 69 1.49 -8.17 5.12
C VAL A 69 1.78 -9.66 4.93
N ALA A 70 1.21 -10.52 5.77
CA ALA A 70 1.43 -11.97 5.69
C ALA A 70 0.91 -12.57 4.38
N VAL A 71 -0.29 -12.17 3.94
CA VAL A 71 -0.86 -12.61 2.66
C VAL A 71 -0.02 -12.12 1.49
N VAL A 72 0.36 -10.83 1.49
CA VAL A 72 1.22 -10.25 0.45
C VAL A 72 2.55 -11.01 0.33
N LEU A 73 3.24 -11.27 1.44
CA LEU A 73 4.50 -12.01 1.42
C LEU A 73 4.33 -13.46 0.97
N THR A 74 3.19 -14.07 1.29
CA THR A 74 2.84 -15.43 0.85
C THR A 74 2.64 -15.45 -0.66
N ASP A 75 1.83 -14.55 -1.20
CA ASP A 75 1.54 -14.48 -2.62
C ASP A 75 2.80 -14.16 -3.44
N VAL A 76 3.65 -13.23 -2.97
CA VAL A 76 4.92 -12.90 -3.64
C VAL A 76 5.74 -14.16 -3.91
N ASN A 77 5.82 -15.10 -2.95
CA ASN A 77 6.57 -16.34 -3.14
C ASN A 77 6.03 -17.20 -4.29
N PHE A 78 4.71 -17.18 -4.51
CA PHE A 78 4.04 -17.95 -5.57
C PHE A 78 3.99 -17.22 -6.92
N MET A 79 3.91 -15.89 -6.91
CA MET A 79 3.76 -15.08 -8.12
C MET A 79 5.01 -15.04 -9.01
N THR A 80 6.17 -15.32 -8.42
CA THR A 80 7.48 -15.38 -9.09
C THR A 80 7.45 -16.14 -10.43
N ASN A 81 6.64 -17.19 -10.53
CA ASN A 81 6.59 -18.06 -11.70
C ASN A 81 5.25 -18.05 -12.43
N THR A 82 4.37 -17.11 -12.10
CA THR A 82 3.12 -16.92 -12.83
C THR A 82 3.41 -16.30 -14.20
N PRO A 83 2.94 -16.91 -15.31
CA PRO A 83 3.14 -16.38 -16.65
C PRO A 83 2.31 -15.10 -16.89
N ILE A 84 2.71 -14.33 -17.91
CA ILE A 84 1.91 -13.20 -18.41
C ILE A 84 0.53 -13.71 -18.81
N ILE A 85 -0.51 -12.98 -18.40
CA ILE A 85 -1.90 -13.28 -18.71
C ILE A 85 -2.13 -13.02 -20.20
N THR A 86 -2.69 -14.00 -20.90
CA THR A 86 -2.96 -13.90 -22.34
C THR A 86 -4.45 -13.78 -22.67
N ASP A 87 -5.32 -14.16 -21.74
CA ASP A 87 -6.76 -14.07 -21.90
C ASP A 87 -7.28 -12.73 -21.36
N GLN A 88 -8.11 -12.05 -22.15
CA GLN A 88 -8.59 -10.72 -21.80
C GLN A 88 -9.56 -10.73 -20.59
N ALA A 89 -10.34 -11.79 -20.41
CA ALA A 89 -11.24 -11.91 -19.26
C ALA A 89 -10.45 -12.10 -17.97
N ASP A 90 -9.39 -12.90 -18.02
CA ASP A 90 -8.46 -13.08 -16.90
C ASP A 90 -7.72 -11.77 -16.56
N GLU A 91 -7.30 -11.00 -17.57
CA GLU A 91 -6.68 -9.69 -17.34
C GLU A 91 -7.66 -8.76 -16.60
N GLN A 92 -8.92 -8.73 -17.02
CA GLN A 92 -9.95 -7.93 -16.37
C GLN A 92 -10.18 -8.39 -14.92
N GLU A 93 -10.31 -9.68 -14.68
CA GLU A 93 -10.56 -10.24 -13.35
C GLU A 93 -9.43 -9.88 -12.37
N VAL A 94 -8.17 -10.08 -12.77
CA VAL A 94 -7.00 -9.73 -11.95
C VAL A 94 -6.91 -8.22 -11.74
N TYR A 95 -7.18 -7.42 -12.77
CA TYR A 95 -7.17 -5.96 -12.64
C TYR A 95 -8.26 -5.44 -11.70
N GLU A 96 -9.47 -5.98 -11.74
CA GLU A 96 -10.55 -5.62 -10.82
C GLU A 96 -10.16 -5.93 -9.37
N GLY A 97 -9.60 -7.12 -9.12
CA GLY A 97 -9.05 -7.47 -7.80
C GLY A 97 -7.96 -6.49 -7.36
N TYR A 98 -7.01 -6.19 -8.24
CA TYR A 98 -5.91 -5.25 -7.97
C TYR A 98 -6.45 -3.86 -7.62
N SER A 99 -7.38 -3.35 -8.42
CA SER A 99 -7.98 -2.04 -8.21
C SER A 99 -8.76 -1.97 -6.89
N ASN A 100 -9.48 -3.04 -6.51
CA ASN A 100 -10.16 -3.12 -5.21
C ASN A 100 -9.16 -3.06 -4.06
N PHE A 101 -8.05 -3.79 -4.16
CA PHE A 101 -7.02 -3.77 -3.14
C PHE A 101 -6.37 -2.39 -3.02
N VAL A 102 -5.98 -1.78 -4.14
CA VAL A 102 -5.44 -0.41 -4.15
C VAL A 102 -6.44 0.56 -3.51
N GLN A 103 -7.71 0.53 -3.91
CA GLN A 103 -8.74 1.41 -3.35
C GLN A 103 -8.84 1.26 -1.84
N SER A 104 -8.79 0.03 -1.32
CA SER A 104 -8.82 -0.22 0.12
C SER A 104 -7.64 0.41 0.86
N LEU A 105 -6.44 0.40 0.26
CA LEU A 105 -5.25 1.01 0.84
C LEU A 105 -5.37 2.53 0.84
N LEU A 106 -5.82 3.13 -0.27
CA LEU A 106 -6.02 4.58 -0.38
C LEU A 106 -6.99 5.06 0.71
N GLU A 107 -8.14 4.40 0.83
CA GLU A 107 -9.15 4.77 1.83
C GLU A 107 -8.68 4.53 3.27
N LEU A 108 -7.95 3.43 3.53
CA LEU A 108 -7.36 3.19 4.84
C LEU A 108 -6.36 4.29 5.21
N MET A 109 -5.45 4.64 4.30
CA MET A 109 -4.44 5.68 4.53
C MET A 109 -5.09 7.06 4.74
N ASP A 110 -6.16 7.37 4.00
CA ASP A 110 -6.94 8.61 4.19
C ASP A 110 -7.66 8.65 5.54
N ALA A 111 -8.27 7.53 5.95
CA ALA A 111 -8.88 7.40 7.26
C ALA A 111 -7.84 7.56 8.38
N VAL A 112 -6.67 6.95 8.24
CA VAL A 112 -5.58 7.07 9.22
C VAL A 112 -5.04 8.50 9.28
N SER A 113 -4.81 9.13 8.13
CA SER A 113 -4.34 10.51 8.03
C SER A 113 -5.31 11.50 8.70
N SER A 114 -6.60 11.38 8.39
CA SER A 114 -7.66 12.23 8.95
C SER A 114 -7.90 11.98 10.45
N SER A 115 -7.66 10.76 10.93
CA SER A 115 -7.84 10.36 12.33
C SER A 115 -6.58 10.50 13.19
N ALA A 116 -5.45 10.92 12.60
CA ALA A 116 -4.14 10.92 13.27
C ALA A 116 -4.13 11.72 14.58
N ALA A 117 -4.87 12.84 14.67
CA ALA A 117 -4.93 13.64 15.90
C ALA A 117 -5.58 12.86 17.05
N GLN A 118 -6.68 12.17 16.77
CA GLN A 118 -7.42 11.35 17.72
C GLN A 118 -6.63 10.08 18.09
N LEU A 119 -6.05 9.41 17.10
CA LEU A 119 -5.20 8.23 17.32
C LEU A 119 -4.01 8.56 18.24
N LYS A 120 -3.41 9.75 18.10
CA LYS A 120 -2.35 10.25 18.99
C LYS A 120 -2.83 10.57 20.40
N SER A 121 -4.04 11.11 20.55
CA SER A 121 -4.56 11.54 21.86
C SER A 121 -4.97 10.35 22.73
N ILE A 122 -5.43 9.26 22.12
CA ILE A 122 -5.91 8.06 22.81
C ILE A 122 -4.77 7.29 23.47
N ASN A 123 -3.63 7.12 22.78
CA ASN A 123 -2.50 6.35 23.31
C ASN A 123 -1.17 6.90 22.76
N GLN A 124 -0.24 7.25 23.66
CA GLN A 124 1.09 7.74 23.26
C GLN A 124 1.89 6.70 22.47
N THR A 125 1.60 5.41 22.63
CA THR A 125 2.23 4.32 21.88
C THR A 125 1.81 4.34 20.41
N THR A 126 0.56 4.73 20.13
CA THR A 126 -0.01 4.84 18.78
C THR A 126 0.76 5.83 17.92
N LYS A 127 1.31 6.89 18.53
CA LYS A 127 2.12 7.89 17.85
C LYS A 127 3.26 7.28 17.02
N ASN A 128 3.92 6.25 17.55
CA ASN A 128 5.05 5.61 16.89
C ASN A 128 4.67 4.30 16.20
N LYS A 129 3.72 3.55 16.78
CA LYS A 129 3.36 2.23 16.27
C LYS A 129 2.59 2.29 14.95
N PHE A 130 1.55 3.12 14.83
CA PHE A 130 0.78 3.23 13.58
C PHE A 130 1.65 3.61 12.36
N PRO A 131 2.51 4.64 12.44
CA PRO A 131 3.43 4.94 11.35
C PRO A 131 4.40 3.80 11.02
N SER A 132 4.82 3.02 12.02
CA SER A 132 5.65 1.84 11.80
C SER A 132 4.90 0.76 11.01
N GLU A 133 3.67 0.44 11.40
CA GLU A 133 2.85 -0.56 10.70
C GLU A 133 2.54 -0.13 9.27
N ILE A 134 2.26 1.17 9.04
CA ILE A 134 2.06 1.69 7.68
C ILE A 134 3.32 1.50 6.83
N ARG A 135 4.52 1.74 7.38
CA ARG A 135 5.78 1.53 6.65
C ARG A 135 6.04 0.05 6.35
N ILE A 136 5.70 -0.86 7.28
CA ILE A 136 5.82 -2.30 7.06
C ILE A 136 4.88 -2.73 5.92
N LEU A 137 3.60 -2.33 5.99
CA LEU A 137 2.63 -2.60 4.94
C LEU A 137 3.07 -2.01 3.60
N GLN A 138 3.50 -0.74 3.59
CA GLN A 138 4.03 -0.08 2.40
C GLN A 138 5.19 -0.88 1.82
N THR A 139 6.16 -1.30 2.63
CA THR A 139 7.33 -2.08 2.18
C THR A 139 6.94 -3.43 1.57
N ALA A 140 5.91 -4.07 2.11
CA ALA A 140 5.42 -5.35 1.59
C ALA A 140 4.74 -5.17 0.22
N VAL A 141 3.90 -4.14 0.05
CA VAL A 141 3.18 -3.90 -1.21
C VAL A 141 4.06 -3.22 -2.27
N ASP A 142 4.91 -2.30 -1.84
CA ASP A 142 5.87 -1.54 -2.63
C ASP A 142 7.26 -1.53 -1.96
N VAL A 143 8.29 -2.00 -2.65
CA VAL A 143 9.67 -1.98 -2.15
C VAL A 143 10.22 -0.55 -2.22
N SER A 144 9.68 0.34 -1.38
CA SER A 144 10.01 1.78 -1.34
C SER A 144 10.87 2.16 -0.13
N PHE A 145 11.08 1.27 0.86
CA PHE A 145 11.66 1.67 2.16
C PHE A 145 13.14 1.30 2.40
N LEU A 146 13.98 1.09 1.38
CA LEU A 146 15.42 0.87 1.62
C LEU A 146 16.39 1.87 0.97
N ILE A 147 15.92 3.03 0.52
CA ILE A 147 16.81 4.02 -0.13
C ILE A 147 17.12 5.23 0.77
N ASN A 148 16.38 5.47 1.87
CA ASN A 148 16.51 6.73 2.64
C ASN A 148 16.91 6.58 4.12
N SER A 149 17.34 5.41 4.59
CA SER A 149 17.93 5.28 5.94
C SER A 149 19.43 4.94 5.85
N SER A 150 20.23 5.91 6.27
CA SER A 150 21.69 5.84 6.40
C SER A 150 22.11 4.83 7.47
N LEU A 151 22.11 3.53 7.15
CA LEU A 151 22.69 2.46 7.98
C LEU A 151 23.66 1.59 7.16
N PRO A 152 24.85 1.26 7.70
CA PRO A 152 25.84 0.46 7.00
C PRO A 152 25.58 -1.03 7.28
N HIS A 153 24.80 -1.70 6.44
CA HIS A 153 24.84 -3.16 6.36
C HIS A 153 24.77 -3.63 4.91
N LYS A 154 25.97 -3.78 4.35
CA LYS A 154 26.29 -4.26 3.00
C LYS A 154 25.88 -5.71 2.72
N GLU A 155 25.17 -6.34 3.66
CA GLU A 155 24.75 -7.74 3.62
C GLU A 155 23.22 -7.88 3.56
N ILE A 156 22.47 -6.88 4.06
CA ILE A 156 21.01 -6.79 3.93
C ILE A 156 20.61 -6.15 2.59
N ALA A 157 21.49 -5.30 2.06
CA ALA A 157 21.27 -4.60 0.80
C ALA A 157 21.30 -5.49 -0.45
N ASP A 158 21.85 -6.71 -0.40
CA ASP A 158 21.87 -7.63 -1.55
C ASP A 158 20.65 -8.58 -1.54
N GLU A 159 20.07 -8.85 -0.36
CA GLU A 159 18.91 -9.75 -0.21
C GLU A 159 17.55 -9.00 -0.25
N MET A 160 17.57 -7.67 -0.06
CA MET A 160 16.38 -6.82 -0.10
C MET A 160 16.26 -5.96 -1.38
N LEU A 161 17.16 -6.13 -2.35
CA LEU A 161 17.19 -5.37 -3.61
C LEU A 161 16.81 -6.19 -4.84
N THR A 162 15.92 -7.18 -4.68
CA THR A 162 15.31 -7.84 -5.83
C THR A 162 13.92 -7.23 -6.09
N PRO A 163 13.71 -6.56 -7.24
CA PRO A 163 12.39 -6.10 -7.71
C PRO A 163 11.31 -7.19 -7.69
N TYR A 164 11.75 -8.44 -7.71
CA TYR A 164 10.97 -9.68 -7.65
C TYR A 164 10.23 -9.94 -6.33
N LYS A 165 10.51 -9.16 -5.27
CA LYS A 165 9.81 -9.26 -3.97
C LYS A 165 8.69 -8.23 -3.77
N ALA A 166 8.51 -7.30 -4.71
CA ALA A 166 7.50 -6.26 -4.58
C ALA A 166 6.17 -6.73 -5.19
N TYR A 167 5.14 -6.86 -4.35
CA TYR A 167 3.86 -7.46 -4.75
C TYR A 167 3.20 -6.73 -5.93
N PHE A 168 3.14 -5.41 -5.89
CA PHE A 168 2.58 -4.64 -7.00
C PHE A 168 3.38 -4.77 -8.29
N TYR A 169 4.71 -4.78 -8.24
CA TYR A 169 5.51 -5.00 -9.44
C TYR A 169 5.31 -6.39 -10.03
N ASN A 170 5.19 -7.41 -9.17
CA ASN A 170 4.90 -8.77 -9.62
C ASN A 170 3.53 -8.84 -10.32
N ILE A 171 2.49 -8.23 -9.76
CA ILE A 171 1.14 -8.23 -10.37
C ILE A 171 1.13 -7.43 -11.66
N ILE A 172 1.72 -6.23 -11.67
CA ILE A 172 1.83 -5.40 -12.86
C ILE A 172 2.54 -6.14 -13.99
N GLY A 173 3.57 -6.92 -13.65
CA GLY A 173 4.32 -7.76 -14.60
C GLY A 173 3.52 -8.89 -15.23
N LEU A 174 2.35 -9.26 -14.68
CA LEU A 174 1.47 -10.26 -15.27
C LEU A 174 0.64 -9.70 -16.43
N PHE A 175 0.44 -8.39 -16.51
CA PHE A 175 -0.28 -7.78 -17.63
C PHE A 175 0.65 -7.61 -18.84
N PRO A 176 0.18 -7.92 -20.06
CA PRO A 176 0.91 -7.60 -21.28
C PRO A 176 1.34 -6.13 -21.32
N ALA A 177 2.57 -5.83 -21.75
CA ALA A 177 3.11 -4.48 -21.73
C ALA A 177 2.33 -3.47 -22.59
N ASN A 178 1.57 -3.96 -23.58
CA ASN A 178 0.68 -3.18 -24.44
C ASN A 178 -0.77 -3.11 -23.93
N SER A 179 -1.10 -3.78 -22.82
CA SER A 179 -2.42 -3.77 -22.20
C SER A 179 -2.68 -2.43 -21.49
N SER A 180 -3.91 -1.94 -21.57
CA SER A 180 -4.33 -0.77 -20.79
C SER A 180 -4.25 -1.01 -19.29
N TYR A 181 -4.43 -2.26 -18.85
CA TYR A 181 -4.38 -2.63 -17.42
C TYR A 181 -2.99 -2.47 -16.84
N ASN A 182 -1.92 -2.75 -17.61
CA ASN A 182 -0.55 -2.52 -17.19
C ASN A 182 -0.31 -1.03 -16.85
N ALA A 183 -0.72 -0.13 -17.75
CA ALA A 183 -0.58 1.32 -17.56
C ALA A 183 -1.44 1.84 -16.40
N GLN A 184 -2.68 1.36 -16.27
CA GLN A 184 -3.58 1.75 -15.19
C GLN A 184 -3.07 1.28 -13.82
N ALA A 185 -2.60 0.03 -13.72
CA ALA A 185 -2.08 -0.52 -12.47
C ALA A 185 -0.83 0.24 -11.97
N ASN A 186 0.07 0.62 -12.88
CA ASN A 186 1.21 1.49 -12.57
C ASN A 186 0.79 2.86 -12.02
N ASN A 187 -0.21 3.50 -12.65
CA ASN A 187 -0.71 4.79 -12.18
C ASN A 187 -1.34 4.70 -10.79
N GLN A 188 -2.08 3.61 -10.53
CA GLN A 188 -2.68 3.32 -9.22
C GLN A 188 -1.63 3.07 -8.14
N LYS A 189 -0.54 2.34 -8.45
CA LYS A 189 0.57 2.13 -7.51
C LYS A 189 1.15 3.46 -7.01
N ALA A 190 1.42 4.41 -7.91
CA ALA A 190 2.00 5.70 -7.54
C ALA A 190 1.10 6.51 -6.58
N GLN A 191 -0.23 6.28 -6.63
CA GLN A 191 -1.17 6.87 -5.68
C GLN A 191 -1.01 6.25 -4.28
N VAL A 192 -0.86 4.93 -4.18
CA VAL A 192 -0.64 4.25 -2.89
C VAL A 192 0.59 4.82 -2.18
N ASP A 193 1.69 5.00 -2.89
CA ASP A 193 2.94 5.56 -2.33
C ASP A 193 2.72 6.95 -1.73
N THR A 194 1.94 7.78 -2.43
CA THR A 194 1.58 9.13 -1.99
C THR A 194 0.70 9.09 -0.73
N HIS A 195 -0.32 8.24 -0.69
CA HIS A 195 -1.23 8.13 0.45
C HIS A 195 -0.56 7.55 1.69
N CYS A 196 0.31 6.52 1.55
CA CYS A 196 1.11 6.00 2.65
C CYS A 196 2.02 7.09 3.25
N PHE A 197 2.68 7.88 2.41
CA PHE A 197 3.49 9.01 2.88
C PHE A 197 2.65 10.04 3.65
N GLN A 198 1.49 10.42 3.12
CA GLN A 198 0.58 11.37 3.77
C GLN A 198 0.08 10.86 5.13
N ALA A 199 -0.29 9.58 5.21
CA ALA A 199 -0.74 8.94 6.45
C ALA A 199 0.35 8.96 7.53
N VAL A 200 1.59 8.56 7.18
CA VAL A 200 2.73 8.63 8.10
C VAL A 200 2.99 10.06 8.56
N TRP A 201 3.03 11.01 7.61
CA TRP A 201 3.34 12.41 7.90
C TRP A 201 2.29 13.08 8.80
N ALA A 202 1.04 12.63 8.77
CA ALA A 202 -0.01 13.14 9.66
C ALA A 202 0.30 12.90 11.15
N PHE A 203 1.06 11.85 11.49
CA PHE A 203 1.49 11.59 12.86
C PHE A 203 2.62 12.54 13.28
N ASP A 204 3.54 12.87 12.37
CA ASP A 204 4.69 13.75 12.62
C ASP A 204 4.29 15.21 12.84
N ARG A 205 3.20 15.69 12.22
CA ARG A 205 2.71 17.07 12.38
C ARG A 205 2.28 17.46 13.81
N GLY A 206 2.26 16.52 14.76
CA GLY A 206 1.70 16.67 16.10
C GLY A 206 2.59 17.29 17.19
N TYR A 207 3.26 18.41 16.91
CA TYR A 207 3.86 19.27 17.96
C TYR A 207 3.68 20.78 17.76
N SER A 208 2.90 21.22 16.77
CA SER A 208 2.51 22.63 16.66
C SER A 208 1.12 22.82 17.26
N ASN A 209 1.08 23.11 18.56
CA ASN A 209 -0.11 23.60 19.24
C ASN A 209 -0.67 24.83 18.50
N GLY A 210 -1.98 24.81 18.28
CA GLY A 210 -2.85 25.99 18.22
C GLY A 210 -2.35 27.17 17.40
N ASN A 211 -2.57 27.15 16.10
CA ASN A 211 -3.16 28.28 15.38
C ASN A 211 -3.56 27.81 13.99
N GLN A 212 -4.75 28.20 13.57
CA GLN A 212 -5.30 27.95 12.25
C GLN A 212 -4.25 28.24 11.17
N ALA A 213 -3.73 27.20 10.53
CA ALA A 213 -2.99 27.35 9.29
C ALA A 213 -4.03 27.64 8.20
N THR A 214 -4.36 28.93 8.05
CA THR A 214 -5.04 29.46 6.89
C THR A 214 -4.15 29.14 5.69
N TYR A 215 -4.50 28.10 4.92
CA TYR A 215 -3.87 27.81 3.65
C TYR A 215 -4.20 28.94 2.67
N GLN A 216 -3.42 30.01 2.67
CA GLN A 216 -3.38 30.91 1.53
C GLN A 216 -2.70 30.16 0.39
N ALA A 217 -3.52 29.74 -0.58
CA ALA A 217 -3.09 29.23 -1.85
C ALA A 217 -2.05 30.17 -2.46
N ARG A 218 -0.80 29.69 -2.54
CA ARG A 218 0.29 30.37 -3.21
C ARG A 218 -0.10 30.48 -4.69
N LYS A 219 -0.64 31.64 -5.07
CA LYS A 219 -0.96 31.99 -6.45
C LYS A 219 0.30 31.80 -7.30
N ASN A 220 0.17 30.92 -8.30
CA ASN A 220 1.11 30.75 -9.39
C ASN A 220 1.31 32.08 -10.12
N ASN A 221 2.51 32.66 -10.02
CA ASN A 221 2.96 33.61 -11.03
C ASN A 221 3.70 32.83 -12.11
N SER A 222 3.01 32.67 -13.24
CA SER A 222 3.52 32.12 -14.47
C SER A 222 4.66 32.97 -15.03
N THR A 223 5.69 32.29 -15.49
CA THR A 223 6.76 32.84 -16.32
C THR A 223 6.20 33.37 -17.63
N HIS A 224 6.36 34.67 -17.90
CA HIS A 224 6.28 35.19 -19.26
C HIS A 224 7.64 35.77 -19.65
N SER A 225 8.19 35.17 -20.69
CA SER A 225 9.44 35.47 -21.39
C SER A 225 9.48 36.88 -21.98
N ARG A 226 10.62 37.57 -21.89
CA ARG A 226 10.98 38.61 -22.88
C ARG A 226 12.49 38.65 -23.14
N TRP A 227 12.80 38.38 -24.40
CA TRP A 227 14.11 38.32 -25.01
C TRP A 227 14.53 39.71 -25.55
N MET A 228 15.83 40.01 -25.44
CA MET A 228 16.67 40.97 -26.19
C MET A 228 16.25 42.44 -26.43
N LYS A 229 17.17 43.36 -26.05
CA LYS A 229 17.80 44.29 -27.01
C LYS A 229 19.17 44.79 -26.50
N ARG A 230 20.22 44.54 -27.30
CA ARG A 230 21.48 45.31 -27.32
C ARG A 230 21.19 46.72 -27.82
N GLY A 231 21.95 47.72 -27.36
CA GLY A 231 22.05 49.02 -28.03
C GLY A 231 22.63 50.14 -27.18
N SER A 232 23.90 50.44 -27.44
CA SER A 232 24.65 51.69 -27.20
C SER A 232 23.81 52.98 -27.20
N LEU A 233 24.03 53.86 -26.22
CA LEU A 233 24.67 55.18 -26.34
C LEU A 233 25.03 55.71 -24.95
#